data_AF-A0A3C0I065-F1
#
_entry.id   AF-A0A3C0I065-F1
#
_cell.length_a   1.000
_cell.length_b   1.000
_cell.length_c   1.000
_cell.angle_alpha   90.00
_cell.angle_beta   90.00
_cell.angle_gamma   90.00
#
_symmetry.space_group_name_H-M   'P 1'
#
loop_
_entity.id
_entity.type
_entity.pdbx_description
1 polymer ?
#
loop_
_entity_poly.entity_id
_entity_poly.type
_entity_poly.pdbx_seq_one_letter_code
_entity_poly.pdbx_strand_id
1 'polypeptide(L)'
;MIKPITQPNFFILGAAKSGTSLLYETLIEHPEIFLSPDKEPSFFCNHLDKHINSTAKYFDLYEEVKDEPIIGEASHIYLTDPSSPRILKGLFPDAKFLITLRNPADKAYSQYVHLI
;
A
#
# COMPACT_ATOMS: atom_id res chain seq x y z
N MET A 1 13.31 -23.62 14.48
CA MET A 1 13.68 -22.18 14.50
C MET A 1 12.46 -21.39 14.06
N ILE A 2 12.11 -20.30 14.75
CA ILE A 2 11.02 -19.41 14.34
C ILE A 2 11.56 -18.50 13.24
N LYS A 3 10.95 -18.51 12.04
CA LYS A 3 11.31 -17.60 10.94
C LYS A 3 10.95 -16.17 11.37
N PRO A 4 11.85 -15.18 11.25
CA PRO A 4 11.49 -13.79 11.51
C PRO A 4 10.40 -13.34 10.53
N ILE A 5 9.46 -12.53 11.01
CA ILE A 5 8.38 -12.00 10.17
C ILE A 5 8.95 -10.94 9.24
N THR A 6 8.76 -11.13 7.94
CA THR A 6 9.06 -10.12 6.93
C THR A 6 8.01 -9.02 6.98
N GLN A 7 8.43 -7.76 7.00
CA GLN A 7 7.52 -6.61 7.11
C GLN A 7 7.84 -5.54 6.06
N PRO A 8 6.84 -4.79 5.57
CA PRO A 8 7.06 -3.69 4.66
C PRO A 8 7.79 -2.52 5.35
N ASN A 9 8.63 -1.85 4.58
CA ASN A 9 9.37 -0.65 4.95
C ASN A 9 9.07 0.54 4.01
N PHE A 10 8.13 0.36 3.08
CA PHE A 10 7.71 1.34 2.10
C PHE A 10 6.19 1.26 1.86
N PHE A 11 5.49 2.40 1.78
CA PHE A 11 4.04 2.42 1.54
C PHE A 11 3.64 3.48 0.51
N ILE A 12 2.84 3.08 -0.48
CA ILE A 12 2.18 3.98 -1.42
C ILE A 12 0.79 4.28 -0.88
N LEU A 13 0.59 5.49 -0.36
CA LEU A 13 -0.61 5.84 0.40
C LEU A 13 -1.75 6.38 -0.44
N GLY A 14 -1.50 6.74 -1.70
CA GLY A 14 -2.49 7.36 -2.57
C GLY A 14 -1.89 8.44 -3.46
N ALA A 15 -2.71 9.29 -4.08
CA ALA A 15 -4.17 9.32 -4.01
C ALA A 15 -4.85 8.41 -5.05
N ALA A 16 -6.09 8.00 -4.77
CA ALA A 16 -6.97 7.38 -5.77
C ALA A 16 -6.96 8.20 -7.08
N LYS A 17 -6.92 7.51 -8.22
CA LYS A 17 -6.96 8.13 -9.58
C LYS A 17 -5.83 9.12 -9.87
N SER A 18 -4.72 8.99 -9.14
CA SER A 18 -3.51 9.82 -9.29
C SER A 18 -2.29 9.01 -9.75
N GLY A 19 -2.53 7.92 -10.49
CA GLY A 19 -1.45 7.13 -11.10
C GLY A 19 -0.80 6.06 -10.21
N THR A 20 -1.39 5.71 -9.07
CA THR A 20 -0.84 4.68 -8.17
C THR A 20 -0.73 3.29 -8.82
N SER A 21 -1.62 2.92 -9.75
CA SER A 21 -1.51 1.66 -10.50
C SER A 21 -0.29 1.64 -11.40
N LEU A 22 -0.08 2.68 -12.21
CA LEU A 22 1.11 2.77 -13.07
C LEU A 22 2.40 2.73 -12.25
N LEU A 23 2.42 3.45 -11.12
CA LEU A 23 3.57 3.42 -10.22
C LEU A 23 3.80 2.02 -9.66
N TYR A 24 2.75 1.35 -9.17
CA TYR A 24 2.83 -0.03 -8.68
C TYR A 24 3.39 -0.97 -9.75
N GLU A 25 2.81 -0.96 -10.95
CA GLU A 25 3.22 -1.78 -12.09
C GLU A 25 4.67 -1.52 -12.50
N THR A 26 5.14 -0.28 -12.44
CA THR A 26 6.54 0.06 -12.74
C THR A 26 7.49 -0.43 -11.65
N LEU A 27 7.10 -0.32 -10.37
CA LEU A 27 7.96 -0.67 -9.25
C LEU A 27 8.14 -2.19 -9.08
N ILE A 28 7.12 -3.00 -9.39
CA ILE A 28 7.25 -4.47 -9.31
C ILE A 28 8.23 -5.05 -10.34
N GLU A 29 8.59 -4.29 -11.37
CA GLU A 29 9.61 -4.69 -12.35
C GLU A 29 11.05 -4.46 -11.84
N HIS A 30 11.23 -3.73 -10.74
CA HIS A 30 12.56 -3.41 -10.23
C HIS A 30 13.13 -4.56 -9.37
N PRO A 31 14.35 -5.06 -9.64
CA PRO A 31 14.88 -6.27 -8.99
C PRO A 31 15.14 -6.13 -7.48
N GLU A 32 15.20 -4.90 -6.96
CA GLU A 32 15.40 -4.62 -5.53
C GLU A 32 14.11 -4.26 -4.79
N ILE A 33 12.94 -4.35 -5.44
CA ILE A 33 11.65 -3.96 -4.87
C ILE A 33 10.69 -5.15 -4.89
N PHE A 34 10.18 -5.50 -3.72
CA PHE A 34 9.03 -6.37 -3.57
C PHE A 34 7.81 -5.54 -3.15
N LEU A 35 6.69 -5.64 -3.87
CA LEU A 35 5.41 -5.12 -3.41
C LEU A 35 4.45 -6.27 -3.14
N SER A 36 3.58 -6.09 -2.14
CA SER A 36 2.50 -7.04 -1.87
C SER A 36 1.75 -7.41 -3.17
N PRO A 37 1.64 -8.70 -3.53
CA PRO A 37 0.94 -9.13 -4.75
C PRO A 37 -0.54 -8.75 -4.75
N ASP A 38 -1.15 -8.71 -3.57
CA ASP A 38 -2.51 -8.20 -3.35
C ASP A 38 -2.42 -6.67 -3.25
N LYS A 39 -2.65 -5.99 -4.38
CA LYS A 39 -2.70 -4.53 -4.41
C LYS A 39 -3.98 -4.05 -3.73
N GLU A 40 -3.87 -2.96 -2.97
CA GLU A 40 -4.95 -2.36 -2.18
C GLU A 40 -5.43 -3.21 -0.99
N PRO A 41 -4.54 -3.87 -0.20
CA PRO A 41 -4.97 -4.74 0.89
C PRO A 41 -5.71 -3.97 1.99
N SER A 42 -5.46 -2.66 2.12
CA SER A 42 -6.21 -1.70 2.92
C SER A 42 -6.32 -2.10 4.40
N PHE A 43 -5.36 -2.90 4.87
CA PHE A 43 -5.35 -3.55 6.17
C PHE A 43 -5.36 -2.55 7.33
N PHE A 44 -4.74 -1.37 7.16
CA PHE A 44 -4.69 -0.33 8.19
C PHE A 44 -5.79 0.72 8.11
N CYS A 45 -6.87 0.48 7.35
CA CYS A 45 -8.09 1.30 7.41
C CYS A 45 -9.05 0.76 8.47
N ASN A 46 -9.64 1.59 9.33
CA ASN A 46 -10.56 1.07 10.37
C ASN A 46 -12.00 0.83 9.89
N HIS A 47 -12.42 1.48 8.80
CA HIS A 47 -13.84 1.58 8.41
C HIS A 47 -14.19 0.84 7.12
N LEU A 48 -13.34 -0.09 6.68
CA LEU A 48 -13.56 -0.87 5.47
C LEU A 48 -13.79 -2.33 5.81
N ASP A 49 -14.69 -2.98 5.07
CA ASP A 49 -14.76 -4.43 5.02
C ASP A 49 -13.50 -4.93 4.31
N LYS A 50 -12.64 -5.62 5.07
CA LYS A 50 -11.35 -6.09 4.57
C LYS A 50 -11.44 -7.55 4.17
N HIS A 51 -10.94 -7.90 2.99
CA HIS A 51 -10.68 -9.29 2.63
C HIS A 51 -9.51 -9.86 3.43
N ILE A 52 -8.50 -9.04 3.73
CA ILE A 52 -7.41 -9.36 4.65
C ILE A 52 -7.80 -8.86 6.05
N ASN A 53 -8.28 -9.78 6.87
CA ASN A 53 -8.90 -9.46 8.17
C ASN A 53 -8.12 -9.97 9.39
N SER A 54 -6.91 -10.47 9.20
CA SER A 54 -6.04 -10.88 10.30
C SER A 54 -4.60 -10.46 10.06
N THR A 55 -3.89 -10.19 11.15
CA THR A 55 -2.46 -9.82 11.12
C THR A 55 -1.60 -10.90 10.48
N ALA A 56 -1.91 -12.18 10.70
CA ALA A 56 -1.19 -13.29 10.06
C ALA A 56 -1.33 -13.22 8.53
N LYS A 57 -2.58 -13.18 8.01
CA LYS A 57 -2.83 -13.07 6.57
C LYS A 57 -2.20 -11.84 5.94
N TYR A 58 -2.12 -10.74 6.69
CA TYR A 58 -1.45 -9.53 6.21
C TYR A 58 0.06 -9.75 6.02
N PHE A 59 0.73 -10.41 6.96
CA PHE A 59 2.15 -10.71 6.83
C PHE A 59 2.45 -11.85 5.86
N ASP A 60 1.49 -12.75 5.62
CA ASP A 60 1.60 -13.81 4.60
C ASP A 60 1.83 -13.24 3.18
N LEU A 61 1.40 -11.99 2.93
CA LEU A 61 1.63 -11.28 1.66
C LEU A 61 3.11 -11.05 1.33
N TYR A 62 4.01 -11.21 2.31
CA TYR A 62 5.45 -10.95 2.19
C TYR A 62 6.29 -12.23 2.33
N GLU A 63 5.68 -13.42 2.28
CA GLU A 63 6.41 -14.69 2.41
C GLU A 63 7.36 -14.98 1.25
N GLU A 64 7.05 -14.45 0.06
CA GLU A 64 7.83 -14.64 -1.17
C GLU A 64 9.00 -13.67 -1.32
N VAL A 65 9.17 -12.72 -0.39
CA VAL A 65 10.36 -11.86 -0.33
C VAL A 65 11.60 -12.74 -0.18
N LYS A 66 12.60 -12.49 -1.01
CA LYS A 66 13.90 -13.15 -0.98
C LYS A 66 14.91 -12.21 -0.33
N ASP A 67 15.55 -11.40 -1.16
CA ASP A 67 16.67 -10.53 -0.79
C ASP A 67 16.36 -9.05 -1.09
N GLU A 68 15.13 -8.74 -1.50
CA GLU A 68 14.71 -7.37 -1.84
C GLU A 68 14.81 -6.46 -0.61
N PRO A 69 15.64 -5.40 -0.65
CA PRO A 69 15.79 -4.49 0.48
C PRO A 69 14.58 -3.56 0.66
N ILE A 70 13.79 -3.35 -0.40
CA ILE A 70 12.62 -2.48 -0.40
C ILE A 70 11.38 -3.36 -0.48
N ILE A 71 10.63 -3.41 0.60
CA ILE A 71 9.42 -4.23 0.70
C ILE A 71 8.27 -3.27 0.94
N GLY A 72 7.23 -3.31 0.12
CA GLY A 72 6.18 -2.33 0.25
C GLY A 72 4.76 -2.78 -0.03
N GLU A 73 3.87 -1.85 0.26
CA GLU A 73 2.44 -2.02 0.14
C GLU A 73 1.85 -0.81 -0.60
N ALA A 74 0.84 -1.04 -1.43
CA ALA A 74 0.14 0.02 -2.14
C ALA A 74 -1.35 -0.01 -1.80
N SER A 75 -1.78 0.96 -1.00
CA SER A 75 -3.18 1.15 -0.61
C SER A 75 -3.55 2.62 -0.66
N HIS A 76 -4.16 3.04 -1.77
CA HIS A 76 -4.40 4.46 -2.06
C HIS A 76 -5.41 5.13 -1.12
N ILE A 77 -6.18 4.33 -0.38
CA ILE A 77 -7.16 4.80 0.58
C ILE A 77 -6.51 5.29 1.89
N TYR A 78 -5.27 4.89 2.19
CA TYR A 78 -4.57 5.31 3.40
C TYR A 78 -4.33 6.81 3.50
N LEU A 79 -4.22 7.51 2.37
CA LEU A 79 -4.10 8.96 2.35
C LEU A 79 -5.37 9.65 2.85
N THR A 80 -6.54 9.06 2.61
CA THR A 80 -7.85 9.65 2.92
C THR A 80 -8.52 9.04 4.16
N ASP A 81 -8.11 7.85 4.58
CA ASP A 81 -8.55 7.26 5.84
C ASP A 81 -7.88 7.99 7.04
N PRO A 82 -8.66 8.61 7.95
CA PRO A 82 -8.09 9.38 9.05
C PRO A 82 -7.28 8.57 10.07
N SER A 83 -7.48 7.24 10.12
CA SER A 83 -6.83 6.37 11.10
C SER A 83 -5.48 5.84 10.61
N SER A 84 -5.36 5.57 9.31
CA SER A 84 -4.18 4.92 8.72
C SER A 84 -2.86 5.65 8.99
N PRO A 85 -2.73 6.99 8.84
CA PRO A 85 -1.45 7.66 9.05
C PRO A 85 -0.85 7.45 10.45
N ARG A 86 -1.70 7.51 11.49
CA ARG A 86 -1.26 7.31 12.88
C ARG A 86 -0.86 5.86 13.13
N ILE A 87 -1.63 4.92 12.62
CA ILE A 87 -1.37 3.48 12.76
C ILE A 87 -0.05 3.12 12.07
N LEU A 88 0.10 3.51 10.81
CA LEU A 88 1.29 3.24 10.00
C LEU A 88 2.54 3.83 10.63
N LYS A 89 2.51 5.10 11.09
CA LYS A 89 3.67 5.71 11.73
C LYS A 89 4.02 5.08 13.09
N GLY A 90 3.02 4.57 13.82
CA GLY A 90 3.23 3.89 15.09
C GLY A 90 3.81 2.49 14.95
N LEU A 91 3.38 1.73 13.94
CA LEU A 91 3.83 0.35 13.70
C LEU A 91 5.11 0.28 12.86
N PHE A 92 5.28 1.19 11.91
CA PHE A 92 6.42 1.24 10.99
C PHE A 92 7.11 2.62 11.06
N PRO A 93 7.74 2.94 12.21
CA PRO A 93 8.28 4.28 12.47
C PRO A 93 9.36 4.71 11.46
N ASP A 94 10.10 3.75 10.89
CA ASP A 94 11.20 3.99 9.96
C ASP A 94 10.80 3.81 8.49
N ALA A 95 9.55 3.45 8.21
CA ALA A 95 9.08 3.25 6.84
C ALA A 95 9.03 4.56 6.05
N LYS A 96 9.26 4.43 4.74
CA LYS A 96 9.09 5.52 3.77
C LYS A 96 7.65 5.54 3.26
N PHE A 97 7.08 6.74 3.16
CA PHE A 97 5.73 6.96 2.66
C PHE A 97 5.77 7.74 1.36
N LEU A 98 5.13 7.22 0.33
CA LEU A 98 5.04 7.84 -0.98
C LEU A 98 3.59 8.18 -1.32
N ILE A 99 3.42 9.39 -1.87
CA ILE A 99 2.13 9.92 -2.28
C ILE A 99 2.28 10.45 -3.71
N THR A 100 1.38 10.05 -4.59
CA THR A 100 1.18 10.64 -5.91
C THR A 100 -0.04 11.54 -5.91
N LEU A 101 0.09 12.75 -6.43
CA LEU A 101 -1.00 13.72 -6.52
C LEU A 101 -1.29 14.06 -7.97
N ARG A 102 -2.54 14.43 -8.24
CA ARG A 102 -3.03 14.90 -9.53
C ARG A 102 -3.81 16.19 -9.30
N ASN A 103 -3.91 17.04 -10.34
CA ASN A 103 -4.84 18.17 -10.32
C ASN A 103 -6.22 17.70 -9.81
N PRO A 104 -6.79 18.36 -8.78
CA PRO A 104 -8.00 17.89 -8.11
C PRO A 104 -9.21 17.81 -9.04
N ALA A 105 -9.33 18.72 -10.02
CA ALA A 105 -10.41 18.69 -11.00
C ALA A 105 -10.31 17.43 -11.88
N ASP A 106 -9.11 17.15 -12.40
CA ASP A 106 -8.87 15.97 -13.23
C ASP A 106 -9.01 14.65 -12.44
N LYS A 107 -8.58 14.65 -11.17
CA LYS A 107 -8.76 13.52 -10.26
C LYS A 107 -10.24 13.25 -10.01
N ALA A 108 -11.04 14.28 -9.75
CA ALA A 108 -12.48 14.16 -9.54
C ALA A 108 -13.19 13.64 -10.80
N TYR A 109 -12.85 14.19 -11.97
CA TYR A 109 -13.37 13.68 -13.24
C TYR A 109 -12.99 12.22 -13.48
N SER A 110 -11.73 11.85 -13.25
CA SER A 110 -11.26 10.46 -13.38
C SER A 110 -11.94 9.50 -12.39
N GLN A 111 -12.27 9.96 -11.18
CA GLN A 111 -13.06 9.20 -10.22
C GLN A 111 -14.49 9.00 -10.71
N TYR A 112 -15.13 10.04 -11.24
CA TYR A 112 -16.47 9.94 -11.83
C TYR A 112 -16.49 8.91 -12.97
N VAL A 113 -15.55 9.01 -13.91
CA VAL A 113 -15.44 8.08 -15.05
C VAL A 113 -15.18 6.63 -14.60
N HIS A 114 -14.57 6.42 -13.43
CA HIS A 114 -14.31 5.08 -12.91
C HIS A 114 -15.54 4.40 -12.29
N LEU A 115 -16.50 5.19 -11.81
CA LEU A 115 -17.70 4.70 -11.11
C LEU A 115 -18.89 4.46 -12.04
N ILE A 116 -18.80 4.91 -13.29
CA ILE A 116 -19.78 4.65 -14.36
C ILE A 116 -19.36 3.43 -15.17
#